data_AF-A0A7V2S718-F1
#
_entry.id   AF-A0A7V2S718-F1
#
_cell.length_a   1.000
_cell.length_b   1.000
_cell.length_c   1.000
_cell.angle_alpha   90.00
_cell.angle_beta   90.00
_cell.angle_gamma   90.00
#
_symmetry.space_group_name_H-M   'P 1'
#
loop_
_entity.id
_entity.type
_entity.pdbx_description
1 polymer ?
#
loop_
_entity_poly.entity_id
_entity_poly.type
_entity_poly.pdbx_seq_one_letter_code
_entity_poly.pdbx_strand_id
1 'polypeptide(L)'
;MNINYIWHMLIPGLFLFTGTTSMGASLNEDIRQKVIHTLVNEFQINEKDITIEKFIEKEWPNSALGCPENNQYYLPVITPGYLVEARVNDHIYYVHTSMTRAIICKKHNIFNSKKNTTIPIKPQSAMVKSIQLSRKLLLQDPHIKSKSIHLLGVNKSDWSQYRGLCETGVSIFKSDEPGYFVTLSHNKGKSSFFSNGHTALNCREK
;
A
#
# COMPACT_ATOMS: atom_id res chain seq x y z
N MET A 1 -0.17 -50.41 61.42
CA MET A 1 -0.64 -51.28 60.32
C MET A 1 -0.32 -50.57 59.03
N ASN A 2 0.84 -50.81 58.39
CA ASN A 2 1.16 -51.94 57.49
C ASN A 2 0.13 -51.98 56.34
N ILE A 3 0.47 -51.80 55.05
CA ILE A 3 1.47 -52.52 54.24
C ILE A 3 1.90 -51.69 53.00
N ASN A 4 3.20 -51.78 52.68
CA ASN A 4 3.88 -51.41 51.43
C ASN A 4 3.38 -52.22 50.22
N TYR A 5 3.33 -51.65 49.00
CA TYR A 5 3.77 -52.38 47.80
C TYR A 5 4.42 -51.45 46.77
N ILE A 6 5.76 -51.53 46.77
CA ILE A 6 6.67 -51.12 45.72
C ILE A 6 6.46 -52.07 44.53
N TRP A 7 6.19 -51.52 43.36
CA TRP A 7 6.40 -52.23 42.09
C TRP A 7 7.49 -51.51 41.31
N HIS A 8 8.70 -52.06 41.40
CA HIS A 8 9.72 -51.89 40.37
C HIS A 8 9.25 -52.63 39.11
N MET A 9 8.98 -51.92 38.03
CA MET A 9 9.13 -52.48 36.68
C MET A 9 10.21 -51.69 35.95
N LEU A 10 11.36 -52.35 35.84
CA LEU A 10 12.41 -52.05 34.88
C LEU A 10 11.84 -52.27 33.48
N ILE A 11 11.63 -51.20 32.74
CA ILE A 11 11.59 -51.25 31.27
C ILE A 11 12.96 -50.74 30.79
N PRO A 12 13.91 -51.64 30.44
CA PRO A 12 15.12 -51.26 29.72
C PRO A 12 14.73 -50.98 28.27
N GLY A 13 14.24 -49.76 28.05
CA GLY A 13 13.90 -49.25 26.73
C GLY A 13 14.33 -47.80 26.70
N LEU A 14 15.62 -47.56 26.50
CA LEU A 14 16.18 -46.26 26.17
C LEU A 14 15.65 -45.84 24.80
N PHE A 15 14.37 -45.44 24.74
CA PHE A 15 13.90 -44.59 23.66
C PHE A 15 14.67 -43.29 23.83
N LEU A 16 15.75 -43.16 23.08
CA LEU A 16 16.28 -41.87 22.68
C LEU A 16 15.13 -41.18 21.95
N PHE A 17 14.27 -40.48 22.69
CA PHE A 17 13.46 -39.42 22.13
C PHE A 17 14.48 -38.43 21.58
N THR A 18 14.78 -38.54 20.29
CA THR A 18 15.38 -37.44 19.54
C THR A 18 14.30 -36.37 19.51
N GLY A 19 14.25 -35.58 20.58
CA GLY A 19 13.47 -34.36 20.64
C GLY A 19 14.02 -33.47 19.55
N THR A 20 13.36 -33.46 18.40
CA THR A 20 13.57 -32.44 17.39
C THR A 20 13.03 -31.15 17.99
N THR A 21 13.88 -30.39 18.66
CA THR A 21 13.53 -29.05 19.13
C THR A 21 13.26 -28.20 17.89
N SER A 22 11.99 -28.07 17.49
CA SER A 22 11.57 -27.28 16.35
C SER A 22 11.66 -25.78 16.70
N MET A 23 12.86 -25.24 16.71
CA MET A 23 13.14 -23.82 17.00
C MET A 23 12.32 -22.87 16.09
N GLY A 24 12.00 -23.30 14.87
CA GLY A 24 11.20 -22.54 13.90
C GLY A 24 9.70 -22.51 14.20
N ALA A 25 9.15 -23.47 14.94
CA ALA A 25 7.74 -23.46 15.32
C ALA A 25 7.47 -22.45 16.45
N SER A 26 8.41 -22.32 17.40
CA SER A 26 8.27 -21.39 18.53
C SER A 26 8.41 -19.93 18.12
N LEU A 27 9.36 -19.61 17.23
CA LEU A 27 9.55 -18.23 16.75
C LEU A 27 8.32 -17.69 16.02
N ASN A 28 7.73 -18.51 15.14
CA ASN A 28 6.52 -18.11 14.42
C ASN A 28 5.32 -17.94 15.35
N GLU A 29 5.25 -18.67 16.46
CA GLU A 29 4.21 -18.49 17.46
C GLU A 29 4.38 -17.16 18.23
N ASP A 30 5.60 -16.82 18.64
CA ASP A 30 5.86 -15.53 19.30
C ASP A 30 5.52 -14.34 18.38
N ILE A 31 5.91 -14.43 17.10
CA ILE A 31 5.58 -13.41 16.11
C ILE A 31 4.08 -13.38 15.82
N ARG A 32 3.40 -14.53 15.75
CA ARG A 32 1.94 -14.63 15.60
C ARG A 32 1.24 -13.89 16.73
N GLN A 33 1.58 -14.20 17.98
CA GLN A 33 0.98 -13.57 19.15
C GLN A 33 1.19 -12.06 19.15
N LYS A 34 2.39 -11.61 18.77
CA LYS A 34 2.70 -10.18 18.65
C LYS A 34 1.84 -9.49 17.59
N VAL A 35 1.67 -10.11 16.43
CA VAL A 35 0.85 -9.57 15.33
C VAL A 35 -0.62 -9.51 15.74
N ILE A 36 -1.15 -10.57 16.33
CA ILE A 36 -2.53 -10.63 16.84
C ILE A 36 -2.76 -9.52 17.86
N HIS A 37 -1.87 -9.40 18.85
CA HIS A 37 -1.98 -8.37 19.89
C HIS A 37 -1.99 -6.96 19.30
N THR A 38 -1.10 -6.67 18.33
CA THR A 38 -1.08 -5.37 17.64
C THR A 38 -2.39 -5.08 16.89
N LEU A 39 -2.97 -6.07 16.22
CA LEU A 39 -4.23 -5.93 15.46
C LEU A 39 -5.45 -5.73 16.38
N VAL A 40 -5.53 -6.51 17.46
CA VAL A 40 -6.60 -6.38 18.48
C VAL A 40 -6.57 -4.98 19.09
N ASN A 41 -5.38 -4.49 19.49
CA ASN A 41 -5.25 -3.19 20.12
C ASN A 41 -5.58 -2.03 19.18
N GLU A 42 -5.11 -2.07 17.92
CA GLU A 42 -5.32 -0.98 16.95
C GLU A 42 -6.78 -0.91 16.50
N PHE A 43 -7.45 -2.06 16.30
CA PHE A 43 -8.78 -2.12 15.69
C PHE A 43 -9.91 -2.45 16.67
N GLN A 44 -9.61 -2.80 17.92
CA GLN A 44 -10.61 -3.17 18.93
C GLN A 44 -11.51 -4.34 18.47
N ILE A 45 -10.88 -5.35 17.87
CA ILE A 45 -11.52 -6.57 17.30
C ILE A 45 -11.24 -7.80 18.17
N ASN A 46 -11.99 -8.89 17.97
CA ASN A 46 -11.69 -10.15 18.65
C ASN A 46 -10.51 -10.87 17.98
N GLU A 47 -9.65 -11.50 18.77
CA GLU A 47 -8.57 -12.34 18.26
C GLU A 47 -9.07 -13.44 17.32
N LYS A 48 -10.27 -13.97 17.58
CA LYS A 48 -10.89 -15.02 16.75
C LYS A 48 -11.23 -14.55 15.34
N ASP A 49 -11.33 -13.25 15.10
CA ASP A 49 -11.62 -12.67 13.78
C ASP A 49 -10.34 -12.49 12.95
N ILE A 50 -9.17 -12.84 13.50
CA ILE A 50 -7.86 -12.66 12.89
C ILE A 50 -7.32 -14.01 12.42
N THR A 51 -7.00 -14.10 11.13
CA THR A 51 -6.31 -15.25 10.54
C THR A 51 -4.96 -14.83 9.98
N ILE A 52 -3.87 -15.40 10.48
CA ILE A 52 -2.55 -15.18 9.87
C ILE A 52 -2.38 -16.08 8.66
N GLU A 53 -2.18 -15.49 7.50
CA GLU A 53 -2.09 -16.20 6.22
C GLU A 53 -0.65 -16.54 5.86
N LYS A 54 0.30 -15.64 6.16
CA LYS A 54 1.68 -15.78 5.68
C LYS A 54 2.69 -15.05 6.56
N PHE A 55 3.87 -15.65 6.71
CA PHE A 55 5.06 -15.03 7.27
C PHE A 55 6.15 -14.97 6.19
N ILE A 56 6.76 -13.80 6.02
CA ILE A 56 7.87 -13.60 5.08
C ILE A 56 9.02 -12.97 5.85
N GLU A 57 10.14 -13.69 5.98
CA GLU A 57 11.35 -13.13 6.58
C GLU A 57 11.83 -11.91 5.81
N LYS A 58 12.20 -10.86 6.54
CA LYS A 58 12.60 -9.59 5.95
C LYS A 58 13.57 -8.84 6.84
N GLU A 59 14.59 -8.28 6.19
CA GLU A 59 15.48 -7.31 6.80
C GLU A 59 15.02 -5.89 6.49
N TRP A 60 14.83 -5.10 7.54
CA TRP A 60 14.41 -3.71 7.42
C TRP A 60 15.62 -2.78 7.41
N PRO A 61 15.70 -1.80 6.50
CA PRO A 61 16.87 -0.94 6.37
C PRO A 61 17.06 0.06 7.52
N ASN A 62 16.04 0.22 8.37
CA ASN A 62 16.05 1.13 9.50
C ASN A 62 15.09 0.67 10.59
N SER A 63 15.18 1.33 11.75
CA SER A 63 14.32 1.09 12.90
C SER A 63 12.82 1.39 12.67
N ALA A 64 12.45 2.05 11.56
CA ALA A 64 11.05 2.29 11.20
C ALA A 64 10.34 1.03 10.66
N LEU A 65 11.08 -0.06 10.43
CA LEU A 65 10.56 -1.31 9.84
C LEU A 65 9.83 -1.07 8.50
N GLY A 66 10.26 -0.08 7.72
CA GLY A 66 9.61 0.29 6.46
C GLY A 66 8.29 1.08 6.58
N CYS A 67 7.90 1.50 7.78
CA CYS A 67 6.70 2.30 8.05
C CYS A 67 7.07 3.61 8.77
N PRO A 68 7.83 4.53 8.14
CA PRO A 68 8.21 5.78 8.76
C PRO A 68 6.99 6.69 8.94
N GLU A 69 6.90 7.28 10.14
CA GLU A 69 5.98 8.37 10.46
C GLU A 69 6.63 9.71 10.13
N ASN A 70 5.79 10.70 9.81
CA ASN A 70 6.27 12.04 9.49
C ASN A 70 6.91 12.68 10.73
N ASN A 71 7.96 13.48 10.51
CA ASN A 71 8.67 14.24 11.56
C ASN A 71 9.35 13.38 12.64
N GLN A 72 9.58 12.10 12.39
CA GLN A 72 10.36 11.23 13.27
C GLN A 72 11.70 10.83 12.63
N TYR A 73 12.76 10.85 13.43
CA TYR A 73 14.07 10.33 13.04
C TYR A 73 14.17 8.84 13.35
N TYR A 74 14.77 8.09 12.43
CA TYR A 74 14.96 6.65 12.55
C TYR A 74 16.42 6.27 12.39
N LEU A 75 16.90 5.37 13.25
CA LEU A 75 18.25 4.84 13.17
C LEU A 75 18.41 3.96 11.91
N PRO A 76 19.48 4.15 11.12
CA PRO A 76 19.78 3.37 9.92
C PRO A 76 20.43 2.02 10.29
N VAL A 77 19.67 1.19 10.97
CA VAL A 77 20.10 -0.15 11.42
C VAL A 77 19.32 -1.23 10.68
N ILE A 78 20.04 -2.21 10.13
CA ILE A 78 19.42 -3.40 9.54
C ILE A 78 18.76 -4.19 10.66
N THR A 79 17.43 -4.28 10.62
CA THR A 79 16.63 -4.94 11.66
C THR A 79 15.96 -6.18 11.10
N PRO A 80 16.33 -7.40 11.55
CA PRO A 80 15.64 -8.62 11.15
C PRO A 80 14.21 -8.68 11.68
N GLY A 81 13.32 -9.29 10.91
CA GLY A 81 11.95 -9.55 11.31
C GLY A 81 11.12 -10.16 10.19
N TYR A 82 9.81 -9.90 10.21
CA TYR A 82 8.87 -10.50 9.27
C TYR A 82 7.92 -9.46 8.67
N LEU A 83 7.54 -9.67 7.41
CA LEU A 83 6.31 -9.15 6.83
C LEU A 83 5.25 -10.23 6.99
N VAL A 84 4.22 -9.93 7.79
CA VAL A 84 3.11 -10.85 8.08
C VAL A 84 1.86 -10.39 7.37
N GLU A 85 1.22 -11.30 6.64
CA GLU A 85 -0.09 -11.08 6.03
C GLU A 85 -1.16 -11.64 6.97
N ALA A 86 -2.02 -10.76 7.50
CA ALA A 86 -3.09 -11.12 8.41
C ALA A 86 -4.43 -10.72 7.81
N ARG A 87 -5.36 -11.65 7.71
CA ARG A 87 -6.74 -11.39 7.33
C ARG A 87 -7.56 -11.08 8.58
N VAL A 88 -8.30 -9.97 8.55
CA VAL A 88 -9.34 -9.66 9.51
C VAL A 88 -10.63 -9.45 8.72
N ASN A 89 -11.64 -10.29 8.96
CA ASN A 89 -12.83 -10.36 8.11
C ASN A 89 -12.43 -10.52 6.63
N ASP A 90 -12.87 -9.61 5.74
CA ASP A 90 -12.56 -9.64 4.30
C ASP A 90 -11.33 -8.81 3.90
N HIS A 91 -10.58 -8.29 4.89
CA HIS A 91 -9.47 -7.37 4.66
C HIS A 91 -8.12 -7.98 5.03
N ILE A 92 -7.15 -7.84 4.13
CA ILE A 92 -5.76 -8.25 4.36
C ILE A 92 -4.95 -7.06 4.85
N TYR A 93 -4.36 -7.22 6.03
CA TYR A 93 -3.45 -6.29 6.69
C TYR A 93 -2.03 -6.78 6.61
N TYR A 94 -1.11 -5.87 6.29
CA TYR A 94 0.31 -6.13 6.34
C TYR A 94 0.90 -5.61 7.66
N VAL A 95 1.45 -6.52 8.44
CA VAL A 95 2.08 -6.22 9.73
C VAL A 95 3.58 -6.45 9.61
N HIS A 96 4.34 -5.41 9.88
CA HIS A 96 5.80 -5.42 9.81
C HIS A 96 6.34 -5.64 11.22
N THR A 97 7.16 -6.67 11.41
CA THR A 97 7.67 -7.05 12.72
C THR A 97 9.18 -6.94 12.77
N SER A 98 9.69 -6.71 13.98
CA SER A 98 11.04 -7.05 14.40
C SER A 98 10.96 -8.14 15.46
N MET A 99 12.10 -8.57 16.01
CA MET A 99 12.12 -9.45 17.18
C MET A 99 11.38 -8.84 18.38
N THR A 100 11.37 -7.51 18.53
CA THR A 100 10.83 -6.83 19.71
C THR A 100 9.40 -6.29 19.54
N ARG A 101 9.01 -5.82 18.34
CA ARG A 101 7.72 -5.15 18.14
C ARG A 101 7.07 -5.49 16.78
N ALA A 102 5.78 -5.22 16.65
CA ALA A 102 5.02 -5.30 15.41
C ALA A 102 4.31 -3.96 15.12
N ILE A 103 4.20 -3.60 13.84
CA ILE A 103 3.64 -2.32 13.36
C ILE A 103 2.72 -2.58 12.17
N ILE A 104 1.51 -2.04 12.23
CA ILE A 104 0.56 -2.08 11.11
C ILE A 104 0.88 -0.91 10.16
N CYS A 105 1.31 -1.23 8.93
CA CYS A 105 1.70 -0.20 7.98
C CYS A 105 0.49 0.44 7.29
N LYS A 106 0.06 1.62 7.74
CA LYS A 106 -1.11 2.33 7.18
C LYS A 106 -1.02 2.53 5.66
N LYS A 107 0.18 2.74 5.12
CA LYS A 107 0.40 2.90 3.68
C LYS A 107 -0.01 1.67 2.88
N HIS A 108 0.30 0.45 3.33
CA HIS A 108 -0.05 -0.78 2.61
C HIS A 108 -1.54 -1.14 2.73
N ASN A 109 -2.16 -0.82 3.87
CA ASN A 109 -3.57 -1.13 4.12
C ASN A 109 -4.53 -0.23 3.33
N ILE A 110 -4.13 1.01 3.00
CA ILE A 110 -4.89 1.87 2.08
C ILE A 110 -4.93 1.29 0.65
N PHE A 111 -3.91 0.55 0.22
CA PHE A 111 -3.90 -0.10 -1.09
C PHE A 111 -4.72 -1.40 -1.12
N ASN A 112 -4.73 -2.19 -0.04
CA ASN A 112 -5.55 -3.41 0.05
C ASN A 112 -7.04 -3.13 0.31
N SER A 113 -7.38 -2.12 1.12
CA SER A 113 -8.77 -1.68 1.31
C SER A 113 -9.40 -1.25 -0.03
N LYS A 114 -8.62 -0.64 -0.92
CA LYS A 114 -9.08 -0.29 -2.28
C LYS A 114 -9.15 -1.47 -3.25
N LYS A 115 -8.57 -2.63 -2.91
CA LYS A 115 -8.46 -3.80 -3.80
C LYS A 115 -9.44 -4.92 -3.44
N ASN A 116 -9.84 -5.04 -2.17
CA ASN A 116 -10.76 -6.08 -1.68
C ASN A 116 -12.18 -5.61 -1.42
N THR A 117 -12.46 -4.31 -1.43
CA THR A 117 -13.84 -3.89 -1.62
C THR A 117 -14.11 -4.04 -3.11
N THR A 118 -15.15 -4.79 -3.50
CA THR A 118 -15.93 -4.47 -4.69
C THR A 118 -16.53 -3.07 -4.49
N ILE A 119 -15.67 -2.05 -4.45
CA ILE A 119 -16.05 -0.70 -4.76
C ILE A 119 -16.52 -0.88 -6.19
N PRO A 120 -17.80 -0.64 -6.55
CA PRO A 120 -18.08 -0.33 -7.93
C PRO A 120 -17.13 0.81 -8.23
N ILE A 121 -16.03 0.56 -8.97
CA ILE A 121 -14.97 1.54 -9.21
C ILE A 121 -15.74 2.77 -9.65
N LYS A 122 -15.90 3.74 -8.74
CA LYS A 122 -16.78 4.86 -9.05
C LYS A 122 -16.13 5.44 -10.29
N PRO A 123 -16.84 5.51 -11.43
CA PRO A 123 -16.21 5.79 -12.71
C PRO A 123 -15.32 6.99 -12.48
N GLN A 124 -14.02 6.84 -12.75
CA GLN A 124 -13.05 7.89 -12.44
C GLN A 124 -13.65 9.21 -12.93
N SER A 125 -13.78 10.18 -12.03
CA SER A 125 -14.47 11.42 -12.36
C SER A 125 -13.83 12.03 -13.60
N ALA A 126 -14.60 12.74 -14.41
CA ALA A 126 -14.08 13.38 -15.63
C ALA A 126 -12.79 14.16 -15.34
N MET A 127 -12.72 14.84 -14.18
CA MET A 127 -11.52 15.49 -13.67
C MET A 127 -10.29 14.57 -13.56
N VAL A 128 -10.43 13.39 -12.95
CA VAL A 128 -9.31 12.45 -12.78
C VAL A 128 -8.86 11.89 -14.13
N LYS A 129 -9.81 11.57 -15.01
CA LYS A 129 -9.51 11.13 -16.37
C LYS A 129 -8.79 12.23 -17.15
N SER A 130 -9.20 13.49 -17.00
CA SER A 130 -8.54 14.64 -17.61
C SER A 130 -7.07 14.73 -17.20
N ILE A 131 -6.76 14.61 -15.90
CA ILE A 131 -5.37 14.62 -15.42
C ILE A 131 -4.55 13.47 -16.01
N GLN A 132 -5.12 12.25 -16.05
CA GLN A 132 -4.44 11.07 -16.58
C GLN A 132 -4.18 11.18 -18.09
N LEU A 133 -5.16 11.65 -18.85
CA LEU A 133 -5.03 11.87 -20.29
C LEU A 133 -4.00 12.95 -20.59
N SER A 134 -4.02 14.07 -19.88
CA SER A 134 -3.02 15.14 -19.99
C SER A 134 -1.61 14.62 -19.67
N ARG A 135 -1.44 13.82 -18.61
CA ARG A 135 -0.16 13.19 -18.27
C ARG A 135 0.30 12.21 -19.35
N LYS A 136 -0.61 11.40 -19.89
CA LYS A 136 -0.32 10.46 -20.98
C LYS A 136 0.14 11.19 -22.24
N LEU A 137 -0.52 12.29 -22.59
CA LEU A 137 -0.16 13.14 -23.73
C LEU A 137 1.21 13.78 -23.52
N LEU A 138 1.48 14.34 -22.34
CA LEU A 138 2.78 14.92 -21.99
C LEU A 138 3.93 13.90 -22.09
N LEU A 139 3.68 12.65 -21.74
CA LEU A 139 4.66 11.56 -21.82
C LEU A 139 4.97 11.08 -23.24
N GLN A 140 4.30 11.63 -24.27
CA GLN A 140 4.68 11.38 -25.66
C GLN A 140 5.96 12.12 -26.05
N ASP A 141 6.35 13.20 -25.36
CA ASP A 141 7.67 13.82 -25.54
C ASP A 141 8.74 12.95 -24.84
N PRO A 142 9.67 12.33 -25.59
CA PRO A 142 10.66 11.39 -25.04
C PRO A 142 11.65 12.05 -24.06
N HIS A 143 11.74 13.37 -24.05
CA HIS A 143 12.62 14.11 -23.14
C HIS A 143 11.94 14.46 -21.80
N ILE A 144 10.67 14.09 -21.61
CA ILE A 144 9.95 14.28 -20.35
C ILE A 144 10.20 13.10 -19.42
N LYS A 145 10.74 13.39 -18.24
CA LYS A 145 10.96 12.40 -17.19
C LYS A 145 9.67 12.21 -16.40
N SER A 146 9.03 11.03 -16.50
CA SER A 146 7.78 10.74 -15.78
C SER A 146 7.83 11.04 -14.28
N LYS A 147 8.96 10.79 -13.62
CA LYS A 147 9.15 11.07 -12.19
C LYS A 147 9.15 12.57 -11.83
N SER A 148 9.38 13.45 -12.81
CA SER A 148 9.36 14.90 -12.61
C SER A 148 7.98 15.54 -12.81
N ILE A 149 6.97 14.76 -13.22
CA ILE A 149 5.65 15.29 -13.54
C ILE A 149 4.82 15.47 -12.28
N HIS A 150 4.48 16.73 -11.96
CA HIS A 150 3.60 17.09 -10.84
C HIS A 150 2.39 17.90 -11.33
N LEU A 151 1.27 17.73 -10.64
CA LEU A 151 0.07 18.51 -10.90
C LEU A 151 0.19 19.88 -10.25
N LEU A 152 0.09 20.95 -11.03
CA LEU A 152 0.09 22.32 -10.52
C LEU A 152 -1.33 22.86 -10.30
N GLY A 153 -2.27 22.49 -11.17
CA GLY A 153 -3.64 22.99 -11.06
C GLY A 153 -4.60 22.28 -11.99
N VAL A 154 -5.88 22.31 -11.59
CA VAL A 154 -7.01 21.83 -12.38
C VAL A 154 -8.16 22.79 -12.19
N ASN A 155 -8.60 23.42 -13.26
CA ASN A 155 -9.74 24.34 -13.24
C ASN A 155 -10.85 23.76 -14.08
N LYS A 156 -12.07 23.70 -13.54
CA LYS A 156 -13.26 23.37 -14.34
C LYS A 156 -13.58 24.56 -15.23
N SER A 157 -13.82 24.33 -16.51
CA SER A 157 -14.04 25.39 -17.49
C SER A 157 -14.65 24.86 -18.79
N ASP A 158 -15.16 25.76 -19.61
CA ASP A 158 -15.77 25.43 -20.90
C ASP A 158 -14.77 25.64 -22.04
N TRP A 159 -14.84 24.78 -23.06
CA TRP A 159 -13.92 24.81 -24.20
C TRP A 159 -13.83 26.19 -24.89
N SER A 160 -14.96 26.91 -24.99
CA SER A 160 -15.01 28.25 -25.59
C SER A 160 -13.95 29.21 -25.04
N GLN A 161 -13.58 29.09 -23.76
CA GLN A 161 -12.59 29.96 -23.11
C GLN A 161 -11.15 29.72 -23.58
N TYR A 162 -10.87 28.58 -24.22
CA TYR A 162 -9.51 28.18 -24.66
C TYR A 162 -9.41 27.97 -26.17
N ARG A 163 -10.48 28.28 -26.91
CA ARG A 163 -10.47 28.30 -28.38
C ARG A 163 -9.37 29.26 -28.86
N GLY A 164 -8.36 28.71 -29.54
CA GLY A 164 -7.20 29.48 -30.06
C GLY A 164 -5.93 29.40 -29.19
N LEU A 165 -6.04 28.99 -27.92
CA LEU A 165 -4.88 28.71 -27.06
C LEU A 165 -4.38 27.27 -27.24
N CYS A 166 -5.30 26.34 -27.48
CA CYS A 166 -5.00 24.93 -27.71
C CYS A 166 -4.81 24.61 -29.20
N GLU A 167 -3.85 23.72 -29.50
CA GLU A 167 -3.56 23.29 -30.87
C GLU A 167 -4.82 22.68 -31.54
N THR A 168 -4.81 22.67 -32.88
CA THR A 168 -5.83 22.29 -33.89
C THR A 168 -6.90 21.24 -33.51
N GLY A 169 -7.66 21.48 -32.45
CA GLY A 169 -8.75 20.62 -31.96
C GLY A 169 -10.12 21.26 -32.08
N VAL A 170 -10.25 22.32 -32.89
CA VAL A 170 -11.53 23.01 -33.12
C VAL A 170 -12.61 22.04 -33.65
N SER A 171 -12.22 20.93 -34.27
CA SER A 171 -13.13 19.86 -34.73
C SER A 171 -13.46 18.78 -33.68
N ILE A 172 -12.83 18.80 -32.50
CA ILE A 172 -12.90 17.72 -31.50
C ILE A 172 -13.91 18.05 -30.39
N PHE A 173 -14.05 19.32 -30.01
CA PHE A 173 -14.94 19.77 -28.95
C PHE A 173 -15.95 20.80 -29.45
N LYS A 174 -17.22 20.65 -29.04
CA LYS A 174 -18.26 21.66 -29.26
C LYS A 174 -17.94 22.93 -28.46
N SER A 175 -18.45 24.08 -28.90
CA SER A 175 -18.15 25.39 -28.29
C SER A 175 -18.36 25.45 -26.78
N ASP A 176 -19.38 24.78 -26.29
CA ASP A 176 -19.85 24.76 -24.91
C ASP A 176 -19.46 23.46 -24.17
N GLU A 177 -18.53 22.67 -24.73
CA GLU A 177 -18.12 21.41 -24.11
C GLU A 177 -17.49 21.67 -22.73
N PRO A 178 -18.07 21.15 -21.65
CA PRO A 178 -17.52 21.32 -20.32
C PRO A 178 -16.30 20.43 -20.14
N GLY A 179 -15.29 20.94 -19.45
CA GLY A 179 -14.07 20.18 -19.21
C GLY A 179 -13.22 20.77 -18.10
N TYR A 180 -11.94 20.44 -18.19
CA TYR A 180 -10.94 20.81 -17.21
C TYR A 180 -9.69 21.31 -17.91
N PHE A 181 -9.21 22.47 -17.47
CA PHE A 181 -7.88 22.97 -17.79
C PHE A 181 -6.88 22.45 -16.76
N VAL A 182 -5.94 21.62 -17.20
CA VAL A 182 -4.96 20.92 -16.37
C VAL A 182 -3.58 21.50 -16.64
N THR A 183 -2.86 21.89 -15.60
CA THR A 183 -1.47 22.37 -15.70
C THR A 183 -0.55 21.40 -14.98
N LEU A 184 0.46 20.90 -15.68
CA LEU A 184 1.47 19.99 -15.17
C LEU A 184 2.85 20.65 -15.20
N SER A 185 3.62 20.55 -14.11
CA SER A 185 5.05 20.84 -14.13
C SER A 185 5.84 19.58 -14.46
N HIS A 186 7.02 19.77 -15.05
CA HIS A 186 7.95 18.72 -15.44
C HIS A 186 9.38 19.29 -15.57
N ASN A 187 10.36 18.42 -15.86
CA ASN A 187 11.77 18.79 -15.99
C ASN A 187 12.11 19.81 -17.10
N LYS A 188 11.15 20.21 -17.94
CA LYS A 188 11.34 21.23 -18.99
C LYS A 188 10.51 22.50 -18.74
N GLY A 189 9.80 22.59 -17.61
CA GLY A 189 8.91 23.72 -17.32
C GLY A 189 7.50 23.26 -17.01
N LYS A 190 6.51 23.91 -17.62
CA LYS A 190 5.09 23.66 -17.43
C LYS A 190 4.42 23.41 -18.78
N SER A 191 3.41 22.56 -18.77
CA SER A 191 2.54 22.29 -19.92
C SER A 191 1.10 22.33 -19.48
N SER A 192 0.23 22.91 -20.31
CA SER A 192 -1.19 23.06 -20.03
C SER A 192 -2.03 22.27 -21.03
N PHE A 193 -3.20 21.82 -20.58
CA PHE A 193 -4.05 20.94 -21.36
C PHE A 193 -5.52 21.24 -21.11
N PHE A 194 -6.36 21.07 -22.13
CA PHE A 194 -7.80 21.02 -21.94
C PHE A 194 -8.29 19.59 -22.12
N SER A 195 -9.20 19.13 -21.26
CA SER A 195 -9.78 17.79 -21.38
C SER A 195 -11.18 17.68 -20.78
N ASN A 196 -12.09 17.03 -21.51
CA ASN A 196 -13.45 16.67 -21.04
C ASN A 196 -13.51 15.29 -20.34
N GLY A 197 -12.36 14.68 -20.04
CA GLY A 197 -12.27 13.36 -19.42
C GLY A 197 -12.34 12.18 -20.40
N HIS A 198 -12.55 12.43 -21.69
CA HIS A 198 -12.43 11.41 -22.76
C HIS A 198 -11.28 11.73 -23.71
N THR A 199 -11.09 13.01 -24.02
CA THR A 199 -10.02 13.50 -24.89
C THR A 199 -9.25 14.60 -24.17
N ALA A 200 -7.94 14.72 -24.43
CA ALA A 200 -7.12 15.82 -23.95
C ALA A 200 -6.33 16.43 -25.11
N LEU A 201 -6.14 17.74 -25.07
CA LEU A 201 -5.36 18.50 -26.05
C LEU A 201 -4.31 19.35 -25.36
N ASN A 202 -3.19 19.56 -26.03
CA ASN A 202 -2.15 20.47 -25.57
C ASN A 202 -2.59 21.92 -25.78
N CYS A 203 -2.33 22.76 -24.78
CA CYS A 203 -2.68 24.15 -24.76
C CYS A 203 -1.48 25.02 -24.41
N ARG A 204 -1.36 26.15 -25.09
CA ARG A 204 -0.45 27.21 -24.68
C ARG A 204 -0.91 27.79 -23.34
N GLU A 205 0.06 28.24 -22.55
CA GLU A 205 -0.25 29.04 -21.36
C GLU A 205 -0.95 30.34 -21.80
N LYS A 206 -1.90 30.79 -20.98
CA LYS A 206 -2.61 32.06 -21.18
C LYS A 206 -1.74 33.24 -20.76
#